data_AF-W0FLB7-F1
#
_entry.id   AF-W0FLB7-F1
#
_cell.length_a   1.000
_cell.length_b   1.000
_cell.length_c   1.000
_cell.angle_alpha   90.00
_cell.angle_beta   90.00
_cell.angle_gamma   90.00
#
_symmetry.space_group_name_H-M   'P 1'
#
loop_
_entity.id
_entity.type
_entity.pdbx_description
1 polymer ?
#
loop_
_entity_poly.entity_id
_entity_poly.type
_entity_poly.pdbx_seq_one_letter_code
_entity_poly.pdbx_strand_id
1 'polypeptide(L)' 'MAECGDPAINLVQLVSFGCGVDAITTDEVRSILQAGGKLYTQLKIDEISNPGAVRIRLRSLFAALDQ' A
#
# COMPACT_ATOMS: atom_id res chain seq x y z
N MET A 1 -11.32 -1.11 -19.08
CA MET A 1 -11.40 -2.09 -17.97
C MET A 1 -9.96 -2.28 -17.50
N ALA A 2 -9.71 -2.18 -16.20
CA ALA A 2 -8.36 -2.31 -15.65
C ALA A 2 -7.81 -3.73 -15.86
N GLU A 3 -6.56 -3.86 -16.31
CA GLU A 3 -5.88 -5.14 -16.51
C GLU A 3 -4.78 -5.36 -15.46
N CYS A 4 -4.35 -6.62 -15.28
CA CYS A 4 -3.25 -6.93 -14.39
C CYS A 4 -1.97 -6.22 -14.85
N GLY A 5 -1.32 -5.50 -13.92
CA GLY A 5 -0.11 -4.74 -14.23
C GLY A 5 -0.35 -3.33 -14.76
N ASP A 6 -1.60 -2.86 -14.89
CA ASP A 6 -1.91 -1.51 -15.35
C ASP A 6 -1.13 -0.44 -14.57
N PRO A 7 -0.25 0.36 -15.21
CA PRO A 7 0.60 1.32 -14.53
C PRO A 7 -0.19 2.46 -13.86
N ALA A 8 -1.44 2.71 -14.26
CA ALA A 8 -2.30 3.72 -13.64
C ALA A 8 -2.90 3.26 -12.30
N ILE A 9 -2.69 1.99 -11.90
CA ILE A 9 -3.30 1.41 -10.70
C ILE A 9 -2.27 1.12 -9.63
N ASN A 10 -2.55 1.64 -8.43
CA ASN A 10 -1.74 1.44 -7.22
C ASN A 10 -2.54 0.72 -6.15
N LEU A 11 -1.86 -0.15 -5.40
CA LEU A 11 -2.45 -0.86 -4.26
C LEU A 11 -2.12 -0.14 -2.96
N VAL A 12 -3.15 0.10 -2.15
CA VAL A 12 -3.00 0.52 -0.75
C VAL A 12 -3.63 -0.55 0.13
N GLN A 13 -2.82 -1.23 0.93
CA GLN A 13 -3.30 -2.26 1.85
C GLN A 13 -3.55 -1.65 3.23
N LEU A 14 -4.79 -1.84 3.72
CA LEU A 14 -5.21 -1.45 5.06
C LEU A 14 -4.98 -2.65 5.99
N VAL A 15 -4.17 -2.49 7.03
CA VAL A 15 -3.85 -3.56 7.99
C VAL A 15 -4.17 -3.12 9.41
N SER A 16 -4.48 -4.04 10.32
CA SER A 16 -4.73 -3.69 11.72
C SER A 16 -3.42 -3.58 12.52
N PHE A 17 -3.14 -4.58 13.35
CA PHE A 17 -1.97 -4.66 14.24
C PHE A 17 -0.83 -5.53 13.69
N GLY A 18 -1.06 -6.23 12.56
CA GLY A 18 -0.01 -7.01 11.89
C GLY A 18 0.42 -8.28 12.64
N CYS A 19 -0.39 -8.82 13.56
CA CYS A 19 -0.08 -10.03 14.33
C CYS A 19 -0.88 -11.28 13.93
N GLY A 20 -1.57 -11.23 12.79
CA GLY A 20 -2.38 -12.34 12.27
C GLY A 20 -2.18 -12.57 10.78
N VAL A 21 -3.25 -12.87 10.06
CA VAL A 21 -3.22 -13.07 8.59
C VAL A 21 -2.66 -11.87 7.84
N ASP A 22 -2.78 -10.66 8.41
CA ASP A 22 -2.22 -9.42 7.88
C ASP A 22 -0.69 -9.49 7.69
N ALA A 23 0.03 -10.20 8.56
CA ALA A 23 1.48 -10.32 8.47
C ALA A 23 1.91 -11.14 7.25
N ILE A 24 1.28 -12.31 7.08
CA ILE A 24 1.56 -13.22 5.97
C ILE A 24 1.12 -12.58 4.65
N THR A 25 -0.08 -12.01 4.61
CA THR A 25 -0.59 -11.38 3.38
C THR A 25 0.19 -10.13 3.00
N THR A 26 0.67 -9.34 3.95
CA THR A 26 1.54 -8.18 3.69
C THR A 26 2.82 -8.59 2.96
N ASP A 27 3.49 -9.65 3.41
CA ASP A 27 4.75 -10.08 2.82
C ASP A 27 4.56 -10.63 1.40
N GLU A 28 3.51 -11.43 1.19
CA GLU A 28 3.16 -11.95 -0.14
C GLU A 28 2.76 -10.83 -1.11
N VAL A 29 1.88 -9.92 -0.68
CA VAL A 29 1.43 -8.78 -1.51
C VAL A 29 2.61 -7.87 -1.85
N ARG A 30 3.50 -7.61 -0.89
CA ARG A 30 4.73 -6.84 -1.13
C ARG A 30 5.59 -7.52 -2.18
N SER A 31 5.82 -8.83 -2.07
CA SER A 31 6.62 -9.61 -3.03
C SER A 31 6.05 -9.53 -4.44
N ILE A 32 4.73 -9.73 -4.58
CA ILE A 32 4.02 -9.64 -5.86
C ILE A 32 4.17 -8.25 -6.50
N LEU A 33 3.95 -7.19 -5.73
CA LEU A 33 4.06 -5.83 -6.24
C LEU A 33 5.49 -5.46 -6.62
N GLN A 34 6.48 -5.86 -5.81
CA GLN A 34 7.89 -5.63 -6.12
C GLN A 34 8.33 -6.37 -7.39
N ALA A 35 7.88 -7.61 -7.58
CA ALA A 35 8.12 -8.36 -8.81
C ALA A 35 7.50 -7.67 -10.04
N GLY A 36 6.37 -6.98 -9.86
CA GLY A 36 5.73 -6.13 -10.87
C GLY A 36 6.28 -4.71 -10.97
N GLY A 37 7.36 -4.36 -10.25
CA GLY A 37 7.95 -3.02 -10.26
C GLY A 37 7.09 -1.94 -9.58
N LYS A 38 6.10 -2.32 -8.77
CA LYS A 38 5.16 -1.41 -8.11
C LYS A 38 5.51 -1.20 -6.65
N LEU A 39 5.21 0.01 -6.16
CA LEU A 39 5.37 0.37 -4.75
C LEU A 39 4.27 -0.27 -3.90
N TYR A 40 4.69 -1.00 -2.86
CA TYR A 40 3.78 -1.48 -1.83
C TYR A 40 3.52 -0.38 -0.79
N THR A 41 2.25 0.01 -0.64
CA THR A 41 1.82 0.99 0.35
C THR A 41 0.93 0.36 1.40
N GLN A 42 1.32 0.50 2.66
CA GLN A 42 0.58 0.00 3.82
C GLN A 42 0.07 1.17 4.67
N LEU A 43 -1.19 1.10 5.08
CA LEU A 43 -1.82 1.98 6.06
C LEU A 43 -2.34 1.15 7.23
N LYS A 44 -1.94 1.50 8.44
CA LYS A 44 -2.49 0.83 9.63
C LYS A 44 -3.85 1.44 10.00
N ILE A 45 -4.79 0.62 10.47
CA ILE A 45 -6.12 1.09 10.85
C ILE A 45 -6.04 2.04 12.06
N ASP A 46 -5.09 1.84 12.97
CA ASP A 46 -4.81 2.81 14.03
C ASP A 46 -4.36 4.19 13.49
N GLU A 47 -3.72 4.22 12.33
CA GLU A 47 -3.33 5.47 11.66
C GLU A 47 -4.54 6.15 11.00
N ILE A 48 -5.60 5.44 10.63
CA ILE A 48 -6.82 6.05 10.07
C ILE A 48 -7.57 6.86 11.13
N SER A 49 -7.54 6.41 12.39
CA SER A 49 -8.00 7.24 13.51
C SER A 49 -7.16 8.50 13.73
N ASN A 50 -5.98 8.60 13.10
CA ASN A 50 -5.14 9.79 13.03
C ASN A 50 -4.94 10.26 11.56
N PRO A 51 -5.91 10.99 10.98
CA PRO A 51 -5.92 11.36 9.56
C PRO A 51 -4.67 12.14 9.10
N GLY A 52 -3.88 12.73 10.01
CA GLY A 52 -2.61 13.36 9.68
C GLY A 52 -1.56 12.37 9.14
N ALA A 53 -1.41 11.21 9.79
CA ALA A 53 -0.45 10.18 9.38
C ALA A 53 -0.82 9.58 8.01
N VAL A 54 -2.11 9.33 7.77
CA VAL A 54 -2.63 8.86 6.49
C VAL A 54 -2.37 9.87 5.37
N ARG A 55 -2.65 11.16 5.59
CA ARG A 55 -2.41 12.20 4.58
C ARG A 55 -0.94 12.28 4.19
N ILE A 56 -0.01 12.14 5.14
CA ILE A 56 1.43 12.15 4.83
C ILE A 56 1.82 10.95 3.98
N ARG A 57 1.41 9.73 4.36
CA ARG A 57 1.73 8.51 3.59
C ARG A 57 1.18 8.54 2.17
N LEU A 58 -0.05 8.99 1.99
CA LEU A 58 -0.65 9.13 0.66
C LEU A 58 0.09 10.19 -0.17
N ARG A 59 0.48 11.32 0.42
CA ARG A 59 1.27 12.34 -0.30
C ARG A 59 2.64 11.82 -0.72
N SER A 60 3.32 11.04 0.13
CA SER A 60 4.58 10.40 -0.22
C SER A 60 4.42 9.37 -1.35
N LEU A 61 3.33 8.60 -1.35
CA LEU A 61 3.00 7.70 -2.45
C LEU A 61 2.83 8.48 -3.76
N PHE A 62 1.99 9.51 -3.80
CA PHE A 62 1.80 10.32 -5.00
C PHE A 62 3.11 10.96 -5.49
N ALA A 63 3.94 11.49 -4.58
CA ALA A 63 5.23 12.07 -4.94
C ALA A 63 6.26 11.05 -5.50
N ALA A 64 6.13 9.77 -5.13
CA ALA A 64 6.96 8.70 -5.68
C ALA A 64 6.43 8.16 -7.02
N LEU A 65 5.16 8.42 -7.35
CA LEU A 65 4.52 8.05 -8.61
C LEU A 65 4.63 9.14 -9.69
N ASP A 66 4.70 10.42 -9.29
CA ASP A 66 4.87 11.58 -10.18
C ASP A 66 6.34 11.88 -10.55
N GLN A 67 7.28 10.96 -10.27
CA GLN A 67 8.69 10.99 -10.69
C GLN A 67 8.96 9.91 -11.73
#